data_AF-H2Y1K6-F1
#
_entry.id   AF-H2Y1K6-F1
#
_cell.length_a   1.000
_cell.length_b   1.000
_cell.length_c   1.000
_cell.angle_alpha   90.00
_cell.angle_beta   90.00
_cell.angle_gamma   90.00
#
_symmetry.space_group_name_H-M   'P 1'
#
loop_
_entity.id
_entity.type
_entity.pdbx_description
1 polymer ?
#
loop_
_entity_poly.entity_id
_entity_poly.type
_entity_poly.pdbx_seq_one_letter_code
_entity_poly.pdbx_strand_id
1 'polypeptide(L)'
;MIKSIFFNFPLLRKSISGLLSVHALDTLYQAMYDESHCFLVELNDFGEVVNVMQGTDGKLAYAIASGIELSDGRIALGTWAADHMAIIDR
;
A
#
# COMPACT_ATOMS: atom_id res chain seq x y z
N MET A 1 10.31 -15.93 5.24
CA MET A 1 11.58 -15.56 4.58
C MET A 1 11.35 -14.77 3.28
N ILE A 2 10.64 -15.33 2.29
CA ILE A 2 10.33 -14.64 1.02
C ILE A 2 9.57 -13.32 1.22
N LYS A 3 8.56 -13.31 2.09
CA LYS A 3 7.81 -12.10 2.48
C LYS A 3 8.73 -10.96 2.92
N SER A 4 9.68 -11.25 3.82
CA SER A 4 10.62 -10.25 4.35
C SER A 4 11.54 -9.68 3.26
N ILE A 5 12.01 -10.52 2.33
CA ILE A 5 12.84 -10.07 1.21
C ILE A 5 12.02 -9.18 0.26
N PHE A 6 10.76 -9.53 0.01
CA PHE A 6 9.89 -8.74 -0.86
C PHE A 6 9.58 -7.34 -0.29
N PHE A 7 9.37 -7.21 1.03
CA PHE A 7 9.03 -5.92 1.65
C PHE A 7 10.25 -5.05 1.98
N ASN A 8 11.39 -5.65 2.33
CA ASN A 8 12.57 -4.90 2.75
C ASN A 8 13.43 -4.40 1.57
N PHE A 9 13.14 -4.83 0.33
CA PHE A 9 13.90 -4.44 -0.86
C PHE A 9 12.98 -3.78 -1.91
N PRO A 10 12.74 -2.46 -1.81
CA PRO A 10 11.80 -1.73 -2.68
C PRO A 10 12.09 -1.86 -4.18
N LEU A 11 13.37 -1.95 -4.56
CA LEU A 11 13.79 -2.12 -5.96
C LEU A 11 13.40 -3.49 -6.50
N LEU A 12 13.69 -4.56 -5.75
CA LEU A 12 13.30 -5.93 -6.12
C LEU A 12 11.79 -6.04 -6.26
N ARG A 13 11.05 -5.45 -5.31
CA ARG A 13 9.59 -5.38 -5.34
C ARG A 13 9.09 -4.68 -6.60
N LYS A 14 9.58 -3.49 -6.93
CA LYS A 14 9.17 -2.75 -8.14
C LYS A 14 9.45 -3.54 -9.43
N SER A 15 10.61 -4.19 -9.51
CA SER A 15 10.96 -5.00 -10.68
C SER A 15 10.02 -6.20 -10.83
N ILE A 16 9.68 -6.89 -9.75
CA ILE A 16 8.73 -8.02 -9.79
C ILE A 16 7.32 -7.51 -10.12
N SER A 17 6.87 -6.41 -9.50
CA SER A 17 5.58 -5.80 -9.79
C SER A 17 5.44 -5.33 -11.23
N GLY A 18 6.51 -4.88 -11.88
CA GLY A 18 6.49 -4.51 -13.30
C GLY A 18 6.47 -5.69 -14.26
N LEU A 19 6.80 -6.90 -13.81
CA LEU A 19 6.88 -8.11 -14.64
C LEU A 19 5.62 -8.98 -14.57
N LEU A 20 4.84 -8.84 -13.50
CA LEU A 20 3.65 -9.65 -13.24
C LEU A 20 2.38 -8.94 -13.70
N SER A 21 1.39 -9.70 -14.18
CA SER A 21 0.06 -9.16 -14.43
C SER A 21 -0.61 -8.75 -13.12
N VAL A 22 -1.57 -7.83 -13.19
CA VAL A 22 -2.37 -7.38 -12.03
C VAL A 22 -2.95 -8.57 -11.25
N HIS A 23 -3.47 -9.57 -11.95
CA HIS A 23 -4.01 -10.79 -11.32
C HIS A 23 -2.95 -11.63 -10.59
N ALA A 24 -1.75 -11.75 -11.16
CA ALA A 24 -0.64 -12.47 -10.53
C ALA A 24 -0.11 -11.70 -9.31
N LEU A 25 -0.13 -10.37 -9.36
CA LEU A 25 0.22 -9.53 -8.22
C LEU A 25 -0.77 -9.67 -7.08
N ASP A 26 -2.07 -9.59 -7.36
CA ASP A 26 -3.10 -9.81 -6.36
C ASP A 26 -2.90 -11.17 -5.70
N THR A 27 -2.77 -12.24 -6.47
CA THR A 27 -2.54 -13.59 -5.93
C THR A 27 -1.28 -13.67 -5.06
N LEU A 28 -0.19 -13.01 -5.48
CA LEU A 28 1.06 -12.95 -4.73
C LEU A 28 0.87 -12.18 -3.41
N TYR A 29 0.18 -11.04 -3.45
CA TYR A 29 -0.11 -10.24 -2.26
C TYR A 29 -1.05 -10.98 -1.31
N GLN A 30 -2.08 -11.64 -1.79
CA GLN A 30 -2.95 -12.49 -0.98
C GLN A 30 -2.17 -13.65 -0.34
N ALA A 31 -1.25 -14.28 -1.07
CA ALA A 31 -0.42 -15.35 -0.50
C ALA A 31 0.58 -14.83 0.55
N MET A 32 0.98 -13.55 0.48
CA MET A 32 1.92 -12.95 1.42
C MET A 32 1.26 -12.35 2.66
N TYR A 33 -0.02 -12.00 2.62
CA TYR A 33 -0.73 -11.37 3.73
C TYR A 33 -1.84 -12.29 4.24
N ASP A 34 -1.96 -12.41 5.55
CA ASP A 34 -3.14 -13.03 6.14
C ASP A 34 -4.27 -11.99 6.08
N GLU A 35 -5.20 -12.16 5.14
CA GLU A 35 -6.28 -11.20 4.85
C GLU A 35 -7.19 -10.96 6.06
N SER A 36 -7.19 -11.89 7.03
CA SER A 36 -8.05 -11.87 8.21
C SER A 36 -7.79 -10.71 9.18
N HIS A 37 -6.64 -10.02 9.10
CA HIS A 37 -6.19 -9.08 10.13
C HIS A 37 -5.57 -7.78 9.62
N CYS A 38 -5.99 -7.28 8.46
CA CYS A 38 -5.46 -6.03 7.94
C CYS A 38 -6.37 -4.83 8.26
N PHE A 39 -5.77 -3.77 8.80
CA PHE A 39 -6.43 -2.53 9.22
C PHE A 39 -5.70 -1.33 8.62
N LEU A 40 -6.46 -0.34 8.16
CA LEU A 40 -5.95 0.98 7.84
C LEU A 40 -6.14 1.86 9.08
N VAL A 41 -5.05 2.36 9.63
CA VAL A 41 -5.07 3.24 10.80
C VAL A 41 -4.77 4.66 10.33
N GLU A 42 -5.73 5.54 10.55
CA GLU A 42 -5.58 6.98 10.31
C GLU A 42 -5.05 7.64 11.57
N LEU A 43 -3.97 8.42 11.41
CA LEU A 43 -3.34 9.17 12.49
C LEU A 43 -3.45 10.68 12.21
N ASN A 44 -3.60 11.49 13.25
CA ASN A 44 -3.46 12.94 13.13
C ASN A 44 -1.99 13.39 13.19
N ASP A 45 -1.76 14.70 13.10
CA ASP A 45 -0.42 15.31 13.14
C ASP A 45 0.33 15.08 14.48
N PHE A 46 -0.38 14.70 15.54
CA PHE A 46 0.20 14.36 16.84
C PHE A 46 0.46 12.85 16.99
N GLY A 47 0.16 12.05 15.96
CA GLY A 47 0.28 10.60 15.98
C GLY A 47 -0.86 9.89 16.75
N GLU A 48 -1.95 10.57 17.04
CA GLU A 48 -3.12 9.99 17.71
C GLU A 48 -4.01 9.28 16.67
N VAL A 49 -4.60 8.15 17.06
CA VAL A 49 -5.51 7.39 16.19
C VAL A 49 -6.84 8.14 16.06
N VAL A 50 -7.15 8.55 14.83
CA VAL A 50 -8.42 9.21 14.48
C VAL A 50 -9.45 8.19 14.03
N ASN A 51 -9.00 7.18 13.26
CA ASN A 51 -9.89 6.19 12.67
C ASN A 51 -9.16 4.86 12.43
N VAL A 52 -9.92 3.76 12.45
CA VAL A 52 -9.44 2.43 12.08
C VAL A 52 -10.45 1.81 11.12
N MET A 53 -10.05 1.63 9.87
CA MET A 53 -10.88 1.01 8.84
C MET A 53 -10.47 -0.44 8.63
N GLN A 54 -11.44 -1.33 8.57
CA GLN A 54 -11.23 -2.73 8.19
C GLN A 54 -12.07 -3.01 6.93
N GLY A 55 -11.41 -3.37 5.84
CA GLY A 55 -12.09 -3.92 4.67
C GLY A 55 -12.47 -5.36 4.96
N THR A 56 -13.71 -5.76 4.68
CA THR A 56 -14.17 -7.15 4.82
C THR A 56 -13.49 -8.11 3.84
N ASP A 57 -12.86 -7.59 2.80
CA ASP A 57 -12.17 -8.32 1.74
C ASP A 57 -10.64 -8.16 1.77
N GLY A 58 -10.09 -7.55 2.83
CA GLY A 58 -8.65 -7.33 2.98
C GLY A 58 -8.03 -6.35 1.97
N LYS A 59 -8.78 -5.83 0.99
CA LYS A 59 -8.23 -5.02 -0.10
C LYS A 59 -7.68 -3.66 0.34
N LEU A 60 -8.29 -3.10 1.39
CA LEU A 60 -7.86 -1.87 2.05
C LEU A 60 -6.40 -1.95 2.56
N ALA A 61 -5.90 -3.15 2.88
CA ALA A 61 -4.52 -3.38 3.32
C ALA A 61 -3.47 -3.05 2.25
N TYR A 62 -3.84 -3.20 0.98
CA TYR A 62 -2.98 -2.98 -0.17
C TYR A 62 -3.14 -1.56 -0.74
N ALA A 63 -4.15 -0.82 -0.28
CA ALA A 63 -4.65 0.41 -0.89
C ALA A 63 -3.84 1.68 -0.56
N ILE A 64 -2.87 1.66 0.37
CA ILE A 64 -1.92 2.77 0.54
C ILE A 64 -0.54 2.20 0.84
N ALA A 65 0.35 2.39 -0.12
CA ALA A 65 1.71 1.85 -0.12
C ALA A 65 2.77 2.90 0.20
N SER A 66 2.52 4.15 -0.18
CA SER A 66 3.44 5.26 -0.02
C SER A 66 2.73 6.60 -0.20
N GLY A 67 3.04 7.56 0.67
CA GLY A 67 2.84 8.99 0.41
C GLY A 67 4.19 9.65 0.15
N ILE A 68 4.28 10.50 -0.88
CA ILE A 68 5.45 11.34 -1.15
C ILE A 68 5.04 12.80 -1.30
N GLU A 69 5.79 13.69 -0.66
CA GLU A 69 5.60 15.13 -0.82
C GLU A 69 6.14 15.57 -2.19
N LEU A 70 5.34 16.32 -2.93
CA LEU A 70 5.69 16.88 -4.22
C LEU A 70 6.39 18.24 -4.03
N SER A 71 7.12 18.68 -5.06
CA SER A 71 7.86 19.96 -5.02
C SER A 71 6.98 21.20 -4.85
N ASP A 72 5.66 21.06 -5.05
CA ASP A 72 4.66 22.11 -4.88
C ASP A 72 3.89 22.01 -3.54
N GLY A 73 4.32 21.12 -2.63
CA GLY A 73 3.75 20.97 -1.30
C GLY A 73 2.51 20.07 -1.20
N ARG A 74 2.06 19.48 -2.32
CA ARG A 74 0.98 18.47 -2.34
C ARG A 74 1.50 17.09 -1.97
N ILE A 75 0.60 16.18 -1.60
CA ILE A 75 0.96 14.78 -1.28
C ILE A 75 0.46 13.86 -2.38
N ALA A 76 1.38 13.14 -3.02
CA ALA A 76 1.07 12.04 -3.92
C ALA A 76 0.93 10.75 -3.12
N LEU A 77 -0.27 10.17 -3.13
CA LEU A 77 -0.58 8.86 -2.55
C LEU A 77 -0.62 7.80 -3.64
N GLY A 78 0.20 6.77 -3.45
CA GLY A 78 0.23 5.59 -4.30
C GLY A 78 -0.18 4.35 -3.51
N THR A 79 -0.90 3.46 -4.17
CA THR A 79 -1.06 2.05 -3.80
C THR A 79 -0.22 1.18 -4.71
N TRP A 80 0.16 -0.02 -4.25
CA TRP A 80 0.83 -1.00 -5.08
C TRP A 80 -0.09 -1.60 -6.17
N ALA A 81 -1.41 -1.47 -6.04
CA ALA A 81 -2.39 -2.17 -6.87
C ALA A 81 -3.17 -1.26 -7.84
N ALA A 82 -3.07 0.07 -7.73
CA ALA A 82 -3.74 0.96 -8.67
C ALA A 82 -2.78 1.51 -9.73
N ASP A 83 -3.28 1.54 -10.96
CA ASP A 83 -2.67 2.25 -12.09
C ASP A 83 -2.78 3.78 -11.96
N HIS A 84 -3.44 4.26 -10.90
CA HIS A 84 -3.76 5.66 -10.67
C HIS A 84 -3.15 6.12 -9.35
N MET A 85 -2.70 7.37 -9.34
CA MET A 85 -2.15 8.05 -8.16
C MET A 85 -3.16 9.11 -7.71
N ALA A 86 -3.46 9.13 -6.41
CA ALA A 86 -4.25 10.22 -5.85
C ALA A 86 -3.31 11.34 -5.44
N ILE A 87 -3.63 12.58 -5.81
CA ILE A 87 -2.92 13.77 -5.33
C ILE A 87 -3.86 14.48 -4.36
N ILE A 88 -3.39 14.70 -3.14
CA ILE A 88 -4.11 15.44 -2.12
C ILE A 88 -3.56 16.86 -2.09
N ASP A 89 -4.44 17.82 -2.33
CA ASP A 89 -4.22 19.22 -2.02
C ASP A 89 -4.38 19.41 -0.51
N ARG A 90 -3.42 20.10 0.13
CA ARG A 90 -3.50 20.47 1.55
C ARG A 90 -4.51 21.58 1.77
#